data_AF-A0A2J8S0U6-F1
#
_entry.id   AF-A0A2J8S0U6-F1
#
_cell.length_a   1.000
_cell.length_b   1.000
_cell.length_c   1.000
_cell.angle_alpha   90.00
_cell.angle_beta   90.00
_cell.angle_gamma   90.00
#
_symmetry.space_group_name_H-M   'P 1'
#
loop_
_entity.id
_entity.type
_entity.pdbx_description
1 polymer ?
#
loop_
_entity_poly.entity_id
_entity_poly.type
_entity_poly.pdbx_seq_one_letter_code
_entity_poly.pdbx_strand_id
1 'polypeptide(L)'
;PTTALLDKVADNLAIQLAAVTEDKYEILQSVDDAAIVIKNTKEPPLSLTIHLTSPVVREEMEKVLAGETLSVNDPPDVLDRQKCLAALASLRHAKWFQARANGLKSCVIVIRVLRDLCTRVPTWGPLRGWPLELLCEKSIGTANRPMGAGEALRRVLECLASGIVMPARTAARCLRPAP
;
A
#
# COMPACT_ATOMS: atom_id res chain seq x y z
N PRO A 1 -10.52 0.78 16.19
CA PRO A 1 -9.73 -0.10 17.10
C PRO A 1 -9.28 0.74 18.28
N THR A 2 -8.97 0.14 19.43
CA THR A 2 -8.61 0.87 20.65
C THR A 2 -7.24 0.44 21.19
N THR A 3 -6.66 1.24 22.08
CA THR A 3 -5.40 0.92 22.77
C THR A 3 -5.54 -0.37 23.58
N ALA A 4 -6.64 -0.54 24.33
CA ALA A 4 -6.86 -1.78 25.08
C ALA A 4 -6.89 -3.04 24.18
N LEU A 5 -7.42 -2.91 22.96
CA LEU A 5 -7.38 -4.01 21.98
C LEU A 5 -5.96 -4.24 21.45
N LEU A 6 -5.20 -3.18 21.19
CA LEU A 6 -3.81 -3.27 20.73
C LEU A 6 -2.95 -4.04 21.74
N ASP A 7 -3.03 -3.67 23.02
CA ASP A 7 -2.32 -4.33 24.12
C ASP A 7 -2.70 -5.81 24.20
N LYS A 8 -4.01 -6.09 24.21
CA LYS A 8 -4.52 -7.46 24.28
C LYS A 8 -4.04 -8.33 23.12
N VAL A 9 -3.97 -7.77 21.90
CA VAL A 9 -3.47 -8.50 20.73
C VAL A 9 -1.97 -8.72 20.85
N ALA A 10 -1.19 -7.71 21.28
CA ALA A 10 0.26 -7.83 21.43
C ALA A 10 0.64 -8.91 22.46
N ASP A 11 0.00 -8.90 23.62
CA ASP A 11 0.22 -9.89 24.69
C ASP A 11 -0.14 -11.30 24.24
N ASN A 12 -1.29 -11.46 23.58
CA ASN A 12 -1.72 -12.77 23.10
C ASN A 12 -0.84 -13.28 21.97
N LEU A 13 -0.36 -12.39 21.10
CA LEU A 13 0.51 -12.75 19.98
C LEU A 13 1.83 -13.37 20.46
N ALA A 14 2.40 -12.89 21.57
CA ALA A 14 3.58 -13.50 22.19
C ALA A 14 3.34 -14.97 22.56
N ILE A 15 2.18 -15.26 23.15
CA ILE A 15 1.79 -16.61 23.57
C ILE A 15 1.56 -17.50 22.33
N GLN A 16 0.85 -16.99 21.31
CA GLN A 16 0.54 -17.76 20.11
C GLN A 16 1.78 -18.06 19.26
N LEU A 17 2.74 -17.12 19.18
CA LEU A 17 3.99 -17.35 18.44
C LEU A 17 4.79 -18.49 19.05
N ALA A 18 4.88 -18.55 20.39
CA ALA A 18 5.58 -19.64 21.10
C ALA A 18 4.93 -21.02 20.88
N ALA A 19 3.65 -21.07 20.50
CA ALA A 19 2.96 -22.33 20.19
C ALA A 19 3.21 -22.83 18.76
N VAL A 20 3.66 -21.96 17.84
CA VAL A 20 3.81 -22.28 16.41
C VAL A 20 5.29 -22.37 16.00
N THR A 21 6.19 -21.71 16.74
CA THR A 21 7.62 -21.69 16.41
C THR A 21 8.49 -21.44 17.65
N GLU A 22 9.71 -21.99 17.64
CA GLU A 22 10.74 -21.75 18.64
C GLU A 22 11.58 -20.49 18.34
N ASP A 23 11.38 -19.86 17.17
CA ASP A 23 12.08 -18.63 16.80
C ASP A 23 11.71 -17.50 17.77
N LYS A 24 12.73 -16.72 18.17
CA LYS A 24 12.55 -15.58 19.07
C LYS A 24 12.14 -14.34 18.28
N TYR A 25 11.12 -13.65 18.78
CA TYR A 25 10.63 -12.40 18.22
C TYR A 25 10.55 -11.31 19.29
N GLU A 26 10.93 -10.10 18.91
CA GLU A 26 10.68 -8.87 19.67
C GLU A 26 9.33 -8.30 19.22
N ILE A 27 8.40 -8.09 20.15
CA ILE A 27 7.06 -7.54 19.88
C ILE A 27 6.97 -6.16 20.52
N LEU A 28 6.79 -5.14 19.70
CA LEU A 28 6.73 -3.73 20.09
C LEU A 28 5.40 -3.13 19.62
N GLN A 29 4.55 -2.73 20.54
CA GLN A 29 3.33 -1.98 20.21
C GLN A 29 3.62 -0.49 20.03
N SER A 30 2.97 0.12 19.03
CA SER A 30 2.99 1.56 18.77
C SER A 30 1.55 2.07 18.68
N VAL A 31 1.10 2.74 19.74
CA VAL A 31 -0.24 3.36 19.80
C VAL A 31 -0.34 4.47 18.74
N ASP A 32 0.72 5.28 18.60
CA ASP A 32 0.80 6.39 17.65
C ASP A 32 0.72 5.95 16.18
N ASP A 33 1.17 4.72 15.88
CA ASP A 33 1.07 4.14 14.52
C ASP A 33 -0.12 3.21 14.34
N ALA A 34 -0.95 3.04 15.39
CA ALA A 34 -2.02 2.05 15.44
C ALA A 34 -1.55 0.64 15.01
N ALA A 35 -0.36 0.23 15.50
CA ALA A 35 0.33 -0.95 14.96
C ALA A 35 1.12 -1.74 16.01
N ILE A 36 1.41 -3.00 15.67
CA ILE A 36 2.31 -3.89 16.40
C ILE A 36 3.48 -4.24 15.46
N VAL A 37 4.71 -4.00 15.90
CA VAL A 37 5.94 -4.31 15.17
C VAL A 37 6.55 -5.57 15.74
N ILE A 38 6.77 -6.56 14.89
CA ILE A 38 7.43 -7.82 15.22
C ILE A 38 8.78 -7.84 14.52
N LYS A 39 9.87 -8.03 15.26
CA LYS A 39 11.22 -8.20 14.70
C LYS A 39 11.75 -9.58 15.02
N ASN A 40 12.41 -10.21 14.06
CA ASN A 40 13.17 -11.43 14.34
C ASN A 40 14.58 -11.10 14.87
N THR A 41 15.28 -12.12 15.35
CA THR A 41 16.65 -12.01 15.88
C THR A 41 17.75 -12.32 14.86
N LYS A 42 17.40 -12.43 13.57
CA LYS A 42 18.36 -12.76 12.50
C LYS A 42 19.07 -11.48 12.03
N GLU A 43 20.23 -11.61 11.40
CA GLU A 43 20.94 -10.49 10.79
C GLU A 43 20.93 -10.61 9.25
N PRO A 44 20.40 -9.61 8.51
CA PRO A 44 19.70 -8.42 8.98
C PRO A 44 18.30 -8.75 9.56
N PRO A 45 17.80 -7.98 10.54
CA PRO A 45 16.51 -8.25 11.15
C PRO A 45 15.38 -7.97 10.17
N LEU A 46 14.47 -8.93 10.06
CA LEU A 46 13.19 -8.75 9.38
C LEU A 46 12.21 -8.12 10.36
N SER A 47 11.58 -7.04 9.93
CA SER A 47 10.54 -6.33 10.67
C SER A 47 9.21 -6.49 9.96
N LEU A 48 8.19 -6.97 10.67
CA LEU A 48 6.81 -7.06 10.22
C LEU A 48 5.97 -6.07 11.02
N THR A 49 5.13 -5.30 10.35
CA THR A 49 4.22 -4.35 11.00
C THR A 49 2.77 -4.78 10.78
N ILE A 50 2.05 -5.06 11.88
CA ILE A 50 0.62 -5.35 11.90
C ILE A 50 -0.12 -4.05 12.17
N HIS A 51 -0.86 -3.54 11.19
CA HIS A 51 -1.72 -2.37 11.40
C HIS A 51 -3.12 -2.80 11.84
N LEU A 52 -3.61 -2.22 12.93
CA LEU A 52 -4.98 -2.42 13.40
C LEU A 52 -5.88 -1.36 12.76
N THR A 53 -7.00 -1.79 12.17
CA THR A 53 -7.98 -0.87 11.57
C THR A 53 -9.38 -1.48 11.59
N SER A 54 -10.40 -0.71 11.23
CA SER A 54 -11.78 -1.15 11.09
C SER A 54 -12.47 -0.42 9.93
N PRO A 55 -13.31 -1.10 9.11
CA PRO A 55 -14.12 -0.45 8.08
C PRO A 55 -14.95 0.74 8.60
N VAL A 56 -15.38 0.66 9.86
CA VAL A 56 -16.15 1.71 10.56
C VAL A 56 -15.44 3.06 10.53
N VAL A 57 -14.10 3.09 10.65
CA VAL A 57 -13.33 4.34 10.64
C VAL A 57 -13.48 5.08 9.31
N ARG A 58 -13.63 4.36 8.20
CA ARG A 58 -13.89 4.96 6.89
C ARG A 58 -15.32 5.45 6.78
N GLU A 59 -16.29 4.65 7.24
CA GLU A 59 -17.71 5.01 7.19
C GLU A 59 -17.99 6.28 8.00
N GLU A 60 -17.38 6.42 9.18
CA GLU A 60 -17.43 7.63 9.99
C GLU A 60 -16.83 8.84 9.27
N MET A 61 -15.66 8.67 8.63
CA MET A 61 -15.02 9.74 7.87
C MET A 61 -15.89 10.17 6.67
N GLU A 62 -16.53 9.23 5.99
CA GLU A 62 -17.45 9.52 4.87
C GLU A 62 -18.70 10.28 5.35
N LYS A 63 -19.25 9.94 6.52
CA LYS A 63 -20.37 10.67 7.14
C LYS A 63 -20.00 12.10 7.52
N VAL A 64 -18.81 12.29 8.12
CA VAL A 64 -18.29 13.63 8.45
C VAL A 64 -18.14 14.48 7.18
N LEU A 65 -17.58 13.91 6.11
CA LEU A 65 -17.43 14.59 4.82
C LEU A 65 -18.79 14.90 4.17
N ALA A 66 -19.81 14.10 4.44
CA ALA A 66 -21.19 14.34 4.02
C ALA A 66 -21.95 15.37 4.89
N GLY A 67 -21.31 15.91 5.94
CA GLY A 67 -21.91 16.89 6.84
C GLY A 67 -22.84 16.29 7.90
N GLU A 68 -22.82 14.96 8.09
CA GLU A 68 -23.56 14.31 9.16
C GLU A 68 -22.84 14.46 10.50
N THR A 69 -23.62 14.67 11.57
CA THR A 69 -23.06 14.71 12.93
C THR A 69 -22.77 13.30 13.42
N LEU A 70 -21.52 13.06 13.81
CA LEU A 70 -21.11 11.79 14.40
C LEU A 70 -21.74 11.63 15.80
N SER A 71 -22.71 10.73 15.93
CA SER A 71 -23.25 10.31 17.22
C SER A 71 -22.38 9.22 17.83
N VAL A 72 -21.10 9.51 18.10
CA VAL A 72 -20.17 8.44 18.51
C VAL A 72 -19.82 8.62 19.98
N ASN A 73 -20.37 7.72 20.82
CA ASN A 73 -19.84 7.41 22.15
C ASN A 73 -18.55 6.60 21.97
N ASP A 74 -17.55 7.21 21.34
CA ASP A 74 -16.28 6.55 21.13
C ASP A 74 -15.62 6.30 22.49
N PRO A 75 -15.05 5.11 22.71
CA PRO A 75 -14.14 4.90 23.82
C PRO A 75 -13.05 5.98 23.81
N PRO A 76 -12.61 6.48 24.97
CA PRO A 76 -11.57 7.51 25.03
C PRO A 76 -10.22 7.02 24.49
N ASP A 77 -10.04 5.71 24.32
CA ASP A 77 -8.81 5.04 23.89
C ASP A 77 -8.85 4.58 22.43
N VAL A 78 -9.66 5.20 21.57
CA VAL A 78 -9.66 4.93 20.12
C VAL A 78 -8.30 5.30 19.50
N LEU A 79 -7.75 4.39 18.70
CA LEU A 79 -6.49 4.59 17.97
C LEU A 79 -6.63 5.69 16.91
N ASP A 80 -5.49 6.25 16.50
CA ASP A 80 -5.44 7.30 15.49
C ASP A 80 -6.21 6.92 14.21
N ARG A 81 -7.24 7.71 13.89
CA ARG A 81 -8.12 7.48 12.73
C ARG A 81 -7.38 7.62 11.41
N GLN A 82 -6.43 8.54 11.29
CA GLN A 82 -5.62 8.75 10.09
C GLN A 82 -4.76 7.52 9.78
N LYS A 83 -4.12 6.93 10.81
CA LYS A 83 -3.34 5.69 10.68
C LYS A 83 -4.24 4.52 10.28
N CYS A 84 -5.41 4.40 10.90
CA CYS A 84 -6.41 3.39 10.54
C CYS A 84 -6.88 3.53 9.07
N LEU A 85 -7.12 4.75 8.59
CA LEU A 85 -7.48 5.03 7.20
C LEU A 85 -6.35 4.68 6.22
N ALA A 86 -5.10 4.97 6.58
CA ALA A 86 -3.93 4.60 5.78
C ALA A 86 -3.77 3.07 5.67
N ALA A 87 -4.05 2.33 6.74
CA ALA A 87 -4.09 0.87 6.71
C ALA A 87 -5.20 0.34 5.77
N LEU A 88 -6.39 0.94 5.79
CA LEU A 88 -7.48 0.59 4.86
C LEU A 88 -7.15 0.94 3.41
N ALA A 89 -6.44 2.05 3.16
CA ALA A 89 -5.92 2.38 1.83
C ALA A 89 -4.93 1.30 1.35
N SER A 90 -3.99 0.91 2.19
CA SER A 90 -3.02 -0.15 1.89
C SER A 90 -3.69 -1.50 1.62
N LEU A 91 -4.73 -1.86 2.38
CA LEU A 91 -5.53 -3.06 2.13
C LEU A 91 -6.24 -3.02 0.77
N ARG A 92 -6.78 -1.86 0.38
CA ARG A 92 -7.37 -1.66 -0.96
C ARG A 92 -6.33 -1.77 -2.06
N HIS A 93 -5.15 -1.18 -1.89
CA HIS A 93 -4.05 -1.28 -2.84
C HIS A 93 -3.62 -2.74 -3.04
N ALA A 94 -3.48 -3.52 -1.96
CA ALA A 94 -3.15 -4.93 -2.03
C ALA A 94 -4.20 -5.75 -2.80
N LYS A 95 -5.50 -5.55 -2.49
CA LYS A 95 -6.61 -6.22 -3.21
C LYS A 95 -6.63 -5.84 -4.70
N TRP A 96 -6.48 -4.55 -5.01
CA TRP A 96 -6.39 -4.07 -6.38
C TRP A 96 -5.20 -4.69 -7.11
N PHE A 97 -4.03 -4.74 -6.46
CA PHE A 97 -2.80 -5.26 -7.06
C PHE A 97 -2.96 -6.72 -7.47
N GLN A 98 -3.54 -7.54 -6.57
CA GLN A 98 -3.85 -8.93 -6.85
C GLN A 98 -4.82 -9.07 -8.03
N ALA A 99 -5.89 -8.26 -8.06
CA ALA A 99 -6.92 -8.35 -9.09
C ALA A 99 -6.49 -7.78 -10.46
N ARG A 100 -5.57 -6.81 -10.49
CA ARG A 100 -5.30 -5.98 -11.69
C ARG A 100 -3.86 -6.09 -12.19
N ALA A 101 -2.87 -6.12 -11.30
CA ALA A 101 -1.46 -6.09 -11.68
C ALA A 101 -0.84 -7.49 -11.73
N ASN A 102 -1.23 -8.40 -10.83
CA ASN A 102 -0.59 -9.71 -10.68
C ASN A 102 -0.76 -10.60 -11.93
N GLY A 103 -1.94 -10.58 -12.55
CA GLY A 103 -2.23 -11.33 -13.77
C GLY A 103 -1.76 -10.65 -15.06
N LEU A 104 -1.33 -9.39 -15.01
CA LEU A 104 -0.93 -8.64 -16.20
C LEU A 104 0.50 -9.01 -16.60
N LYS A 105 0.65 -9.59 -17.79
CA LYS A 105 1.95 -10.05 -18.30
C LYS A 105 3.01 -8.95 -18.20
N SER A 106 4.15 -9.30 -17.63
CA SER A 106 5.30 -8.42 -17.40
C SER A 106 5.09 -7.23 -16.45
N CYS A 107 3.89 -7.00 -15.90
CA CYS A 107 3.63 -5.86 -15.02
C CYS A 107 4.46 -5.93 -13.73
N VAL A 108 4.40 -7.05 -13.01
CA VAL A 108 5.09 -7.22 -11.72
C VAL A 108 6.62 -7.10 -11.87
N ILE A 109 7.20 -7.67 -12.93
CA ILE A 109 8.65 -7.57 -13.15
C ILE A 109 9.08 -6.14 -13.49
N VAL A 110 8.29 -5.40 -14.28
CA VAL A 110 8.55 -4.00 -14.60
C VAL A 110 8.44 -3.13 -13.34
N ILE A 111 7.44 -3.35 -12.49
CA ILE A 111 7.31 -2.67 -11.19
C ILE A 111 8.55 -2.90 -10.33
N ARG A 112 9.07 -4.13 -10.27
CA ARG A 112 10.30 -4.44 -9.50
C ARG A 112 11.51 -3.67 -10.03
N VAL A 113 11.73 -3.68 -11.34
CA VAL A 113 12.85 -2.96 -11.98
C VAL A 113 12.74 -1.45 -11.76
N LEU A 114 11.54 -0.87 -11.94
CA LEU A 114 11.34 0.56 -11.74
C LEU A 114 11.41 0.97 -10.27
N ARG A 115 11.02 0.09 -9.34
CA ARG A 115 11.18 0.35 -7.90
C ARG A 115 12.65 0.42 -7.50
N ASP A 116 13.48 -0.45 -8.07
CA ASP A 116 14.95 -0.37 -7.93
C ASP A 116 15.49 0.94 -8.53
N LEU A 117 14.99 1.34 -9.71
CA LEU A 117 15.34 2.63 -10.31
C LEU A 117 14.95 3.82 -9.41
N CYS A 118 13.76 3.84 -8.81
CA CYS A 118 13.35 4.85 -7.83
C CYS A 118 14.27 4.91 -6.60
N THR A 119 14.94 3.81 -6.27
CA THR A 119 15.89 3.74 -5.15
C THR A 119 17.25 4.29 -5.55
N ARG A 120 17.71 4.01 -6.78
CA ARG A 120 19.02 4.45 -7.28
C ARG A 120 19.04 5.88 -7.82
N VAL A 121 17.91 6.37 -8.33
CA VAL A 121 17.81 7.68 -8.98
C VAL A 121 16.81 8.56 -8.21
N PRO A 122 17.28 9.51 -7.38
CA PRO A 122 16.42 10.31 -6.49
C PRO A 122 15.28 11.05 -7.19
N THR A 123 15.48 11.48 -8.44
CA THR A 123 14.44 12.14 -9.26
C THR A 123 13.18 11.28 -9.42
N TRP A 124 13.31 9.95 -9.36
CA TRP A 124 12.20 9.00 -9.46
C TRP A 124 11.62 8.60 -8.11
N GLY A 125 12.24 9.03 -7.01
CA GLY A 125 11.81 8.75 -5.63
C GLY A 125 10.34 9.03 -5.35
N PRO A 126 9.75 10.17 -5.80
CA PRO A 126 8.34 10.47 -5.57
C PRO A 126 7.34 9.48 -6.16
N LEU A 127 7.74 8.66 -7.14
CA LEU A 127 6.87 7.63 -7.73
C LEU A 127 6.87 6.33 -6.91
N ARG A 128 7.81 6.14 -5.97
CA ARG A 128 7.99 4.88 -5.25
C ARG A 128 6.71 4.45 -4.53
N GLY A 129 6.36 3.17 -4.68
CA GLY A 129 5.19 2.57 -4.04
C GLY A 129 3.96 2.62 -4.95
N TRP A 130 2.83 3.03 -4.38
CA TRP A 130 1.52 2.99 -5.04
C TRP A 130 1.44 3.73 -6.40
N PRO A 131 1.98 4.96 -6.56
CA PRO A 131 1.91 5.66 -7.84
C PRO A 131 2.60 4.90 -8.98
N LEU A 132 3.76 4.30 -8.73
CA LEU A 132 4.48 3.48 -9.71
C LEU A 132 3.67 2.23 -10.10
N GLU A 133 3.05 1.56 -9.13
CA GLU A 133 2.24 0.36 -9.36
C GLU A 133 1.04 0.67 -10.28
N LEU A 134 0.33 1.76 -10.01
CA LEU A 134 -0.75 2.27 -10.86
C LEU A 134 -0.27 2.63 -12.27
N LEU A 135 0.83 3.37 -12.37
CA LEU A 135 1.39 3.80 -13.65
C LEU A 135 1.75 2.59 -14.52
N CYS A 136 2.39 1.57 -13.93
CA CYS A 136 2.76 0.36 -14.65
C CYS A 136 1.51 -0.41 -15.13
N GLU A 137 0.53 -0.65 -14.26
CA GLU A 137 -0.71 -1.35 -14.67
C GLU A 137 -1.46 -0.58 -15.77
N LYS A 138 -1.60 0.74 -15.64
CA LYS A 138 -2.34 1.56 -16.60
C LYS A 138 -1.63 1.68 -17.95
N SER A 139 -0.32 1.91 -17.94
CA SER A 139 0.45 1.98 -19.18
C SER A 139 0.50 0.63 -19.89
N ILE A 140 0.80 -0.46 -19.19
CA ILE A 140 0.89 -1.80 -19.79
C ILE A 140 -0.50 -2.33 -20.18
N GLY A 141 -1.51 -2.14 -19.32
CA GLY A 141 -2.85 -2.68 -19.49
C GLY A 141 -3.68 -2.03 -20.61
N THR A 142 -3.23 -0.90 -21.16
CA THR A 142 -3.84 -0.26 -22.34
C THR A 142 -3.29 -0.77 -23.67
N ALA A 143 -2.31 -1.69 -23.65
CA ALA A 143 -1.81 -2.28 -24.88
C ALA A 143 -2.76 -3.35 -25.42
N ASN A 144 -2.90 -3.40 -26.74
CA ASN A 144 -3.79 -4.35 -27.43
C ASN A 144 -3.25 -5.78 -27.48
N ARG A 145 -2.02 -6.02 -27.00
CA ARG A 145 -1.40 -7.35 -26.94
C ARG A 145 -0.52 -7.53 -25.71
N PRO A 146 -0.32 -8.78 -25.25
CA PRO A 146 0.65 -9.07 -24.20
C PRO A 146 2.08 -8.69 -24.66
N MET A 147 2.80 -7.97 -23.81
CA MET A 147 4.15 -7.49 -24.11
C MET A 147 5.21 -8.33 -23.37
N GLY A 148 6.42 -8.39 -23.92
CA GLY A 148 7.60 -8.85 -23.18
C GLY A 148 8.07 -7.80 -22.17
N ALA A 149 8.98 -8.17 -21.26
CA ALA A 149 9.42 -7.26 -20.20
C ALA A 149 10.07 -5.98 -20.72
N GLY A 150 10.95 -6.07 -21.74
CA GLY A 150 11.61 -4.90 -22.32
C GLY A 150 10.64 -3.96 -23.05
N GLU A 151 9.68 -4.51 -23.76
CA GLU A 151 8.63 -3.73 -24.44
C GLU A 151 7.69 -3.06 -23.43
N ALA A 152 7.25 -3.81 -22.40
CA ALA A 152 6.41 -3.28 -21.33
C ALA A 152 7.12 -2.13 -20.60
N LEU A 153 8.40 -2.28 -20.25
CA LEU A 153 9.20 -1.22 -19.64
C LEU A 153 9.26 0.02 -20.54
N ARG A 154 9.57 -0.15 -21.83
CA ARG A 154 9.61 0.96 -22.80
C ARG A 154 8.28 1.73 -22.81
N ARG A 155 7.16 1.01 -22.81
CA ARG A 155 5.82 1.63 -22.78
C ARG A 155 5.57 2.44 -21.52
N VAL A 156 6.02 2.00 -20.34
CA VAL A 156 5.92 2.81 -19.12
C VAL A 156 6.71 4.12 -19.27
N LEU A 157 7.91 4.06 -19.84
CA LEU A 157 8.76 5.24 -20.08
C LEU A 157 8.13 6.19 -21.11
N GLU A 158 7.54 5.67 -22.19
CA GLU A 158 6.77 6.46 -23.16
C GLU A 158 5.58 7.17 -22.51
N CYS A 159 4.87 6.48 -21.60
CA CYS A 159 3.76 7.04 -20.85
C CYS A 159 4.20 8.19 -19.93
N LEU A 160 5.37 8.10 -19.31
CA LEU A 160 5.95 9.20 -18.53
C LEU A 160 6.41 10.36 -19.42
N ALA A 161 7.12 10.05 -20.51
CA ALA A 161 7.69 11.03 -21.43
C ALA A 161 6.63 11.86 -22.15
N SER A 162 5.41 11.33 -22.31
CA SER A 162 4.28 12.09 -22.84
C SER A 162 3.77 13.21 -21.91
N GLY A 163 4.27 13.26 -20.68
CA GLY A 163 3.88 14.24 -19.68
C GLY A 163 2.63 13.88 -18.90
N ILE A 164 2.31 12.58 -18.73
CA ILE A 164 1.13 12.14 -17.95
C ILE A 164 1.12 12.66 -16.51
N VAL A 165 2.30 12.91 -15.93
CA VAL A 165 2.48 13.44 -14.57
C VAL A 165 2.70 14.96 -14.52
N MET A 166 2.68 15.65 -15.67
CA MET A 166 2.87 17.11 -15.69
C MET A 166 1.57 17.85 -15.34
N PRO A 167 1.65 18.98 -14.59
CA PRO A 167 0.52 19.87 -14.38
C PRO A 167 -0.11 20.27 -15.72
N ALA A 168 -1.45 20.24 -15.78
CA ALA A 168 -2.21 20.06 -17.02
C ALA A 168 -1.80 20.96 -18.21
N ARG A 169 -1.29 20.30 -19.27
CA ARG A 169 -1.61 20.57 -20.69
C ARG A 169 -1.55 19.35 -21.64
N THR A 170 -1.14 18.14 -21.20
CA THR A 170 -0.90 17.00 -22.14
C THR A 170 -1.39 15.60 -21.72
N ALA A 171 -1.87 15.37 -20.50
CA ALA A 171 -2.08 14.01 -19.96
C ALA A 171 -3.19 13.16 -20.63
N ALA A 172 -4.12 13.75 -21.40
CA ALA A 172 -5.31 13.04 -21.92
C ALA A 172 -5.07 12.14 -23.15
N ARG A 173 -3.84 12.07 -23.69
CA ARG A 173 -3.55 11.30 -24.93
C ARG A 173 -3.06 9.87 -24.71
N CYS A 174 -2.44 9.55 -23.58
CA CYS A 174 -1.73 8.27 -23.42
C CYS A 174 -2.53 7.10 -22.87
N LEU A 175 -3.74 7.33 -22.37
CA LEU A 175 -4.63 6.27 -21.88
C LEU A 175 -5.67 5.83 -22.93
N ARG A 176 -5.58 6.31 -24.17
CA ARG A 176 -6.45 5.81 -25.24
C ARG A 176 -5.90 4.47 -25.74
N PRO A 177 -6.77 3.46 -25.95
CA PRO A 177 -6.37 2.24 -26.64
C PRO A 177 -5.81 2.61 -28.02
N ALA A 178 -4.73 1.95 -28.44
CA ALA A 178 -4.27 2.08 -29.82
C ALA A 178 -5.38 1.59 -30.77
N PRO A 179 -5.59 2.23 -31.93
CA PRO A 179 -6.55 1.75 -32.92
C PRO A 179 -6.25 0.32 -33.39
#